data_AF-A0A6L3F962-F1
#
_entry.id   AF-A0A6L3F962-F1
#
_cell.length_a   1.000
_cell.length_b   1.000
_cell.length_c   1.000
_cell.angle_alpha   90.00
_cell.angle_beta   90.00
_cell.angle_gamma   90.00
#
_symmetry.space_group_name_H-M   'P 1'
#
loop_
_entity.id
_entity.type
_entity.pdbx_description
1 polymer ?
#
loop_
_entity_poly.entity_id
_entity_poly.type
_entity_poly.pdbx_seq_one_letter_code
_entity_poly.pdbx_strand_id
1 'polypeptide(L)' 'IQEWYQPPELDYEMFPGLPKVVDGYLYPNDLPGLGIDIDEKLAAKYPCQEIVEQWTQTRLPDGTPVRP' A
#
# COMPACT_ATOMS: atom_id res chain seq x y z
N ILE A 1 -5.79 -13.70 -7.99
CA ILE A 1 -4.75 -12.90 -7.32
C ILE A 1 -4.70 -13.41 -5.89
N GLN A 2 -3.53 -13.87 -5.42
CA GLN A 2 -3.43 -14.50 -4.11
C GLN A 2 -3.28 -13.46 -2.99
N GLU A 3 -2.52 -12.39 -3.26
CA GLU A 3 -2.31 -11.29 -2.32
C GLU A 3 -2.48 -9.98 -3.07
N TRP A 4 -3.36 -9.13 -2.55
CA TRP A 4 -3.55 -7.76 -2.99
C TRP A 4 -4.15 -6.97 -1.83
N TYR A 5 -3.50 -5.89 -1.42
CA TYR A 5 -3.91 -5.12 -0.24
C TYR A 5 -5.15 -4.24 -0.47
N GLN A 6 -5.67 -4.23 -1.72
CA GLN A 6 -6.83 -3.44 -2.14
C GLN A 6 -6.60 -1.94 -1.91
N PRO A 7 -5.73 -1.30 -2.72
CA PRO A 7 -5.40 0.11 -2.57
C PRO A 7 -6.67 0.97 -2.57
N PRO A 8 -6.73 2.01 -1.72
CA PRO A 8 -7.76 3.03 -1.82
C PRO A 8 -7.61 3.83 -3.12
N GLU A 9 -8.64 4.58 -3.51
CA GLU A 9 -8.60 5.43 -4.72
C GLU A 9 -7.44 6.42 -4.71
N LEU A 10 -7.08 6.93 -3.53
CA LEU A 10 -5.94 7.84 -3.36
C LEU A 10 -4.63 7.25 -3.90
N ASP A 11 -4.40 5.95 -3.73
CA ASP A 11 -3.19 5.30 -4.24
C ASP A 11 -3.21 5.26 -5.77
N TYR A 12 -4.36 4.98 -6.39
CA TYR A 12 -4.49 4.99 -7.86
C TYR A 12 -4.35 6.40 -8.45
N GLU A 13 -4.79 7.43 -7.73
CA GLU A 13 -4.58 8.83 -8.11
C GLU A 13 -3.11 9.25 -7.96
N MET A 14 -2.45 8.85 -6.85
CA MET A 14 -1.06 9.21 -6.55
C MET A 14 -0.05 8.43 -7.39
N PHE A 15 -0.34 7.18 -7.73
CA PHE A 15 0.52 6.29 -8.51
C PHE A 15 -0.19 5.84 -9.79
N PRO A 16 -0.34 6.72 -10.78
CA PRO A 16 -0.96 6.38 -12.04
C PRO A 16 -0.21 5.23 -12.72
N GLY A 17 -0.95 4.22 -13.14
CA GLY A 17 -0.39 2.98 -13.70
C GLY A 17 -0.45 1.77 -12.75
N LEU A 18 -0.87 1.97 -11.49
CA LEU A 18 -1.17 0.87 -10.57
C LEU A 18 -2.09 -0.18 -11.23
N PRO A 19 -1.74 -1.48 -11.17
CA PRO A 19 -2.55 -2.55 -11.74
C PRO A 19 -3.93 -2.63 -11.09
N LYS A 20 -4.95 -3.03 -11.86
CA LYS A 20 -6.33 -3.15 -11.38
C LYS A 20 -6.75 -4.60 -11.21
N VAL A 21 -7.52 -4.88 -10.17
CA VAL A 21 -8.14 -6.20 -9.98
C VAL A 21 -9.46 -6.25 -10.73
N VAL A 22 -9.60 -7.21 -11.64
CA VAL A 22 -10.85 -7.50 -12.37
C VAL A 22 -11.10 -8.99 -12.25
N ASP A 23 -12.28 -9.37 -11.76
CA ASP A 23 -12.72 -10.78 -11.62
C ASP A 23 -11.70 -11.69 -10.93
N GLY A 24 -10.99 -11.16 -9.93
CA GLY A 24 -10.00 -11.90 -9.17
C GLY A 24 -8.64 -12.05 -9.85
N TYR A 25 -8.37 -11.35 -10.96
CA TYR A 25 -7.06 -11.28 -11.61
C TYR A 25 -6.51 -9.86 -11.56
N LEU A 26 -5.18 -9.73 -11.51
CA LEU A 26 -4.51 -8.43 -11.51
C LEU A 26 -4.05 -8.11 -12.93
N TYR A 27 -4.51 -6.99 -13.47
CA TYR A 27 -4.22 -6.55 -14.83
C TYR A 27 -3.27 -5.35 -14.80
N PRO A 28 -2.05 -5.49 -15.37
CA PRO A 28 -1.16 -4.36 -15.59
C PRO A 28 -1.64 -3.52 -16.78
N ASN A 29 -0.96 -2.39 -17.02
CA ASN A 29 -1.13 -1.59 -18.23
C ASN A 29 -0.08 -1.93 -19.30
N ASP A 30 -0.26 -1.40 -20.51
CA ASP A 30 0.60 -1.66 -21.67
C ASP A 30 1.68 -0.58 -21.91
N LEU A 31 1.95 0.29 -20.92
CA LEU A 31 2.96 1.34 -21.05
C LEU A 31 4.38 0.75 -20.94
N PRO A 32 5.39 1.37 -21.58
CA PRO A 32 6.77 0.89 -21.52
C PRO A 32 7.37 0.99 -20.10
N GLY A 33 8.40 0.20 -19.84
CA GLY A 33 9.07 0.17 -18.54
C GLY A 33 8.23 -0.53 -17.47
N LEU A 34 8.18 0.04 -16.26
CA LEU A 34 7.29 -0.47 -15.19
C LEU A 34 5.82 -0.03 -15.39
N GLY A 35 5.58 0.91 -16.31
CA GLY A 35 4.24 1.42 -16.60
C GLY A 35 3.59 2.18 -15.43
N ILE A 36 4.38 2.72 -14.50
CA ILE A 36 3.89 3.45 -13.32
C ILE A 36 4.66 4.77 -13.16
N ASP A 37 3.98 5.79 -12.64
CA ASP A 37 4.55 7.08 -12.31
C ASP A 37 4.03 7.56 -10.94
N ILE A 38 4.46 8.73 -10.47
CA ILE A 38 4.02 9.36 -9.21
C ILE A 38 3.57 10.81 -9.42
N ASP A 39 2.40 11.17 -8.91
CA ASP A 39 1.99 12.58 -8.78
C ASP A 39 2.64 13.22 -7.54
N GLU A 40 3.80 13.84 -7.74
CA GLU A 40 4.55 14.50 -6.66
C GLU A 40 3.77 15.63 -5.96
N LYS A 41 2.87 16.34 -6.67
CA LYS A 41 2.08 17.43 -6.07
C LYS A 41 1.00 16.87 -5.16
N LEU A 42 0.40 15.75 -5.53
CA LEU A 42 -0.54 15.04 -4.68
C LEU A 42 0.20 14.42 -3.49
N ALA A 43 1.30 13.72 -3.73
CA ALA A 43 2.13 13.12 -2.68
C ALA A 43 2.60 14.14 -1.63
N ALA A 44 2.97 15.36 -2.05
CA ALA A 44 3.37 16.44 -1.15
C ALA A 44 2.28 16.86 -0.14
N LYS A 45 1.00 16.57 -0.42
CA LYS A 45 -0.11 16.83 0.52
C LYS A 45 -0.22 15.78 1.63
N TYR A 46 0.43 14.62 1.46
CA TYR A 46 0.40 13.48 2.37
C TYR A 46 1.83 13.15 2.86
N PRO A 47 2.46 14.03 3.66
CA PRO A 47 3.80 13.79 4.17
C PRO A 47 3.83 12.59 5.12
N CYS A 48 4.98 11.91 5.19
CA CYS A 48 5.20 10.84 6.16
C CYS A 48 4.94 11.32 7.59
N GLN A 49 4.26 10.49 8.37
CA GLN A 49 4.00 10.75 9.78
C GLN A 49 4.87 9.83 10.64
N GLU A 50 5.43 10.39 11.70
CA GLU A 50 6.10 9.59 12.73
C GLU A 50 5.03 9.02 13.67
N ILE A 51 4.69 7.75 13.47
CA ILE A 51 3.70 7.04 14.27
C ILE A 51 4.32 5.79 14.89
N VAL A 52 3.80 5.42 16.06
CA VAL A 52 4.15 4.16 16.72
C VAL A 52 3.25 3.06 16.16
N GLU A 53 3.84 2.08 15.48
CA GLU A 53 3.14 0.90 14.96
C GLU A 53 2.72 -0.04 16.11
N GLN A 54 1.54 0.20 16.68
CA GLN A 54 1.11 -0.43 17.94
C GLN A 54 1.08 -1.97 17.88
N TRP A 55 0.68 -2.54 16.75
CA TRP A 55 0.59 -4.00 16.58
C TRP A 55 1.96 -4.70 16.70
N THR A 56 3.06 -4.00 16.44
CA THR A 56 4.42 -4.56 16.59
C THR A 56 4.83 -4.73 18.05
N GLN A 57 4.14 -4.05 18.98
CA GLN A 57 4.35 -4.20 20.43
C GLN A 57 3.49 -5.33 21.01
N THR A 58 3.41 -6.46 20.29
CA THR A 58 2.58 -7.61 20.68
C THR A 58 3.10 -8.25 21.97
N ARG A 59 2.19 -8.49 22.91
CA ARG A 59 2.46 -9.12 24.20
C ARG A 59 1.46 -10.23 24.49
N LEU A 60 1.91 -11.27 25.17
CA LEU A 60 1.05 -12.28 25.78
C LEU A 60 0.24 -11.67 26.96
N PRO A 61 -0.82 -12.35 27.44
CA PRO A 61 -1.60 -11.86 28.58
C PRO A 61 -0.80 -11.62 29.87
N ASP A 62 0.35 -12.27 30.04
CA ASP A 62 1.29 -12.06 31.15
C ASP A 62 2.23 -10.85 30.96
N GLY A 63 2.14 -10.19 29.80
CA GLY A 63 2.96 -9.03 29.42
C GLY A 63 4.26 -9.37 28.69
N THR A 64 4.60 -10.66 28.49
CA THR A 64 5.82 -11.07 27.77
C THR A 64 5.77 -10.61 26.31
N PRO A 65 6.79 -9.90 25.80
CA PRO A 65 6.86 -9.53 24.39
C PRO A 65 7.09 -10.78 23.53
N VAL A 66 6.38 -10.86 22.41
CA VAL A 66 6.51 -11.97 21.45
C VAL A 66 6.63 -11.43 20.04
N ARG A 67 7.04 -12.31 19.12
CA ARG A 67 6.97 -12.00 17.70
C ARG A 67 5.50 -11.75 17.34
N PRO A 68 5.14 -10.57 16.81
CA PRO A 68 3.80 -10.31 16.31
C PRO A 68 3.45 -11.23 15.14
#